data_AF-X0T757-F1
#
_entry.id   AF-X0T757-F1
#
_cell.length_a   1.000
_cell.length_b   1.000
_cell.length_c   1.000
_cell.angle_alpha   90.00
_cell.angle_beta   90.00
_cell.angle_gamma   90.00
#
_symmetry.space_group_name_H-M   'P 1'
#
loop_
_entity.id
_entity.type
_entity.pdbx_description
1 polymer ?
#
loop_
_entity_poly.entity_id
_entity_poly.type
_entity_poly.pdbx_seq_one_letter_code
_entity_poly.pdbx_strand_id
1 'polypeptide(L)'
;RELNIASLANQMDALQAEAKAFAANPPKNVDDFLGDMQSITAQIEGVGERIHDYRRITELRKALLDPSDFDNFEVGSARMLAEFMDTSEEQLTKIMNQMMKNAKIVGLDEVQLARLADLDSISRLELNNILATRTKIAEIEAIIPRTPKKLRNDRFWTQQRQQKASIWDEYDSLSRRFKSMRLASSRNFLTSVDKSVYVPDFVPDVVGELTPNHLAYLYGCTGDDLYRGLTRIQHQTTIRPRADFIVHTKEQANAYAARFGKTAEQLGFTDEAIGEVYDQMWRNL
;
A
#
# COMPACT_ATOMS: atom_id res chain seq x y z
N ARG A 1 -19.24 -9.44 -14.19
CA ARG A 1 -19.09 -9.49 -12.72
C ARG A 1 -19.29 -8.07 -12.21
N GLU A 2 -20.40 -7.79 -11.53
CA GLU A 2 -20.54 -6.53 -10.80
C GLU A 2 -19.33 -6.42 -9.85
N LEU A 3 -18.59 -5.31 -9.94
CA LEU A 3 -17.47 -5.01 -9.05
C LEU A 3 -18.05 -4.74 -7.67
N ASN A 4 -18.35 -5.81 -6.95
CA ASN A 4 -18.87 -5.82 -5.60
C ASN A 4 -17.72 -5.50 -4.64
N ILE A 5 -17.25 -4.25 -4.72
CA ILE A 5 -16.28 -3.72 -3.76
C ILE A 5 -17.07 -3.40 -2.50
N ALA A 6 -16.60 -3.93 -1.37
CA ALA A 6 -17.08 -3.53 -0.05
C ALA A 6 -17.09 -2.00 0.02
N SER A 7 -18.27 -1.41 0.24
CA SER A 7 -18.47 0.03 0.38
C SER A 7 -17.36 0.65 1.23
N LEU A 8 -16.78 1.79 0.81
CA LEU A 8 -15.80 2.52 1.62
C LEU A 8 -16.35 2.80 3.02
N ALA A 9 -17.67 3.00 3.18
CA ALA A 9 -18.31 3.13 4.48
C ALA A 9 -18.08 1.91 5.39
N ASN A 10 -18.28 0.70 4.88
CA ASN A 10 -18.05 -0.52 5.67
C ASN A 10 -16.57 -0.66 6.07
N GLN A 11 -15.65 -0.16 5.24
CA GLN A 11 -14.22 -0.17 5.54
C GLN A 11 -13.85 0.87 6.60
N MET A 12 -14.45 2.06 6.54
CA MET A 12 -14.32 3.07 7.60
C MET A 12 -14.81 2.53 8.95
N ASP A 13 -15.98 1.89 8.96
CA ASP A 13 -16.55 1.27 10.17
C ASP A 13 -15.65 0.16 10.71
N ALA A 14 -15.14 -0.71 9.83
CA ALA A 14 -14.21 -1.77 10.21
C ALA A 14 -12.92 -1.21 10.80
N LEU A 15 -12.30 -0.22 10.14
CA LEU A 15 -11.07 0.41 10.63
C LEU A 15 -11.29 1.12 11.97
N GLN A 16 -12.43 1.77 12.17
CA GLN A 16 -12.78 2.38 13.45
C GLN A 16 -12.97 1.32 14.56
N ALA A 17 -13.60 0.18 14.23
CA ALA A 17 -13.74 -0.93 15.16
C ALA A 17 -12.39 -1.55 15.52
N GLU A 18 -11.52 -1.74 14.53
CA GLU A 18 -10.15 -2.25 14.70
C GLU A 18 -9.32 -1.30 15.58
N ALA A 19 -9.36 0.02 15.34
CA ALA A 19 -8.66 1.00 16.17
C ALA A 19 -9.12 0.96 17.64
N LYS A 20 -10.42 0.80 17.88
CA LYS A 20 -10.97 0.63 19.24
C LYS A 20 -10.52 -0.69 19.86
N ALA A 21 -10.57 -1.79 19.11
CA ALA A 21 -10.15 -3.11 19.59
C ALA A 21 -8.66 -3.14 19.94
N PHE A 22 -7.82 -2.52 19.11
CA PHE A 22 -6.38 -2.40 19.31
C PHE A 22 -6.06 -1.62 20.60
N ALA A 23 -6.76 -0.51 20.85
CA ALA A 23 -6.59 0.27 22.07
C ALA A 23 -7.07 -0.47 23.34
N ALA A 24 -8.08 -1.33 23.21
CA ALA A 24 -8.64 -2.07 24.33
C ALA A 24 -7.82 -3.31 24.73
N ASN A 25 -7.00 -3.86 23.83
CA ASN A 25 -6.27 -5.11 24.03
C ASN A 25 -4.76 -4.90 23.85
N PRO A 26 -4.06 -4.30 24.83
CA PRO A 26 -2.63 -4.14 24.75
C PRO A 26 -1.91 -5.51 24.70
N PRO A 27 -0.80 -5.62 23.96
CA PRO A 27 -0.04 -6.86 23.84
C PRO A 27 0.58 -7.24 25.18
N LYS A 28 0.70 -8.54 25.45
CA LYS A 28 1.22 -9.06 26.72
C LYS A 28 2.71 -9.34 26.67
N ASN A 29 3.27 -9.47 25.48
CA ASN A 29 4.66 -9.82 25.23
C ASN A 29 5.10 -9.28 23.85
N VAL A 30 6.39 -9.45 23.54
CA VAL A 30 6.97 -8.98 22.27
C VAL A 30 6.36 -9.70 21.05
N ASP A 31 5.99 -10.98 21.16
CA ASP A 31 5.39 -11.72 20.03
C ASP A 31 3.99 -11.21 19.70
N ASP A 32 3.16 -10.95 20.71
CA ASP A 32 1.85 -10.31 20.53
C ASP A 32 2.02 -8.94 19.86
N PHE A 33 2.99 -8.14 20.33
CA PHE A 33 3.29 -6.82 19.78
C PHE A 33 3.75 -6.86 18.32
N LEU A 34 4.50 -7.90 17.93
CA LEU A 34 4.93 -8.08 16.54
C LEU A 34 3.77 -8.49 15.63
N GLY A 35 2.87 -9.35 16.13
CA GLY A 35 1.62 -9.67 15.43
C GLY A 35 0.76 -8.43 15.19
N ASP A 36 0.64 -7.60 16.23
CA ASP A 36 0.01 -6.29 16.18
C ASP A 36 0.64 -5.39 15.11
N MET A 37 1.96 -5.22 15.10
CA MET A 37 2.67 -4.42 14.08
C MET A 37 2.45 -4.92 12.66
N GLN A 38 2.40 -6.24 12.47
CA GLN A 38 2.13 -6.85 11.17
C GLN A 38 0.71 -6.52 10.70
N SER A 39 -0.28 -6.58 11.61
CA SER A 39 -1.66 -6.19 11.32
C SER A 39 -1.77 -4.71 10.94
N ILE A 40 -1.10 -3.82 11.67
CA ILE A 40 -1.09 -2.38 11.39
C ILE A 40 -0.49 -2.11 10.01
N THR A 41 0.65 -2.74 9.72
CA THR A 41 1.32 -2.64 8.42
C THR A 41 0.38 -3.04 7.29
N ALA A 42 -0.36 -4.13 7.44
CA ALA A 42 -1.30 -4.56 6.43
C ALA A 42 -2.50 -3.62 6.29
N GLN A 43 -2.97 -3.00 7.37
CA GLN A 43 -4.01 -1.97 7.31
C GLN A 43 -3.55 -0.74 6.52
N ILE A 44 -2.32 -0.25 6.76
CA ILE A 44 -1.74 0.87 6.01
C ILE A 44 -1.67 0.54 4.51
N GLU A 45 -1.15 -0.64 4.16
CA GLU A 45 -1.10 -1.08 2.75
C GLU A 45 -2.50 -1.23 2.16
N GLY A 46 -3.43 -1.81 2.92
CA GLY A 46 -4.82 -1.97 2.51
C GLY A 46 -5.50 -0.63 2.20
N VAL A 47 -5.26 0.42 2.99
CA VAL A 47 -5.81 1.76 2.72
C VAL A 47 -5.32 2.30 1.37
N GLY A 48 -4.03 2.20 1.08
CA GLY A 48 -3.47 2.62 -0.21
C GLY A 48 -4.07 1.87 -1.40
N GLU A 49 -4.21 0.55 -1.29
CA GLU A 49 -4.84 -0.28 -2.31
C GLU A 49 -6.32 0.09 -2.52
N ARG A 50 -7.05 0.37 -1.43
CA ARG A 50 -8.46 0.77 -1.50
C ARG A 50 -8.68 2.13 -2.13
N ILE A 51 -7.78 3.08 -1.88
CA ILE A 51 -7.74 4.36 -2.60
C ILE A 51 -7.58 4.11 -4.10
N HIS A 52 -6.60 3.28 -4.49
CA HIS A 52 -6.35 2.95 -5.89
C HIS A 52 -7.54 2.24 -6.56
N ASP A 53 -8.08 1.18 -5.94
CA ASP A 53 -9.25 0.43 -6.43
C ASP A 53 -10.45 1.33 -6.65
N TYR A 54 -10.76 2.16 -5.65
CA TYR A 54 -11.89 3.06 -5.69
C TYR A 54 -11.76 4.08 -6.83
N ARG A 55 -10.57 4.67 -7.01
CA ARG A 55 -10.28 5.57 -8.13
C ARG A 55 -10.51 4.86 -9.46
N ARG A 56 -9.97 3.64 -9.62
CA ARG A 56 -10.10 2.88 -10.87
C ARG A 56 -11.56 2.57 -11.19
N ILE A 57 -12.35 2.17 -10.21
CA ILE A 57 -13.78 1.89 -10.39
C ILE A 57 -14.57 3.15 -10.68
N THR A 58 -14.23 4.26 -10.02
CA THR A 58 -14.89 5.54 -10.29
C THR A 58 -14.71 5.94 -11.76
N GLU A 59 -13.49 5.82 -12.30
CA GLU A 59 -13.24 6.07 -13.72
C GLU A 59 -13.98 5.09 -14.65
N LEU A 60 -14.00 3.79 -14.32
CA LEU A 60 -14.74 2.79 -15.11
C LEU A 60 -16.25 3.04 -15.10
N ARG A 61 -16.82 3.39 -13.94
CA ARG A 61 -18.24 3.72 -13.81
C ARG A 61 -18.56 5.00 -14.56
N LYS A 62 -17.72 6.03 -14.44
CA LYS A 62 -17.88 7.30 -15.16
C LYS A 62 -17.98 7.11 -16.67
N ALA A 63 -17.18 6.21 -17.23
CA ALA A 63 -17.21 5.90 -18.67
C ALA A 63 -18.55 5.33 -19.16
N LEU A 64 -19.40 4.84 -18.24
CA LEU A 64 -20.72 4.27 -18.53
C LEU A 64 -21.88 5.22 -18.19
N LEU A 65 -21.62 6.38 -17.60
CA LEU A 65 -22.66 7.32 -17.18
C LEU A 65 -23.16 8.16 -18.35
N ASP A 66 -24.40 8.64 -18.22
CA ASP A 66 -24.90 9.71 -19.06
C ASP A 66 -24.17 11.02 -18.69
N PRO A 67 -23.80 11.88 -19.67
CA PRO A 67 -23.16 13.16 -19.39
C PRO A 67 -23.92 14.05 -18.39
N SER A 68 -25.25 13.92 -18.31
CA SER A 68 -26.08 14.66 -17.35
C SER A 68 -25.84 14.28 -15.89
N ASP A 69 -25.33 13.08 -15.63
CA ASP A 69 -25.03 12.55 -14.28
C ASP A 69 -23.58 12.79 -13.85
N PHE A 70 -22.69 13.22 -14.77
CA PHE A 70 -21.25 13.35 -14.52
C PHE A 70 -20.94 14.26 -13.33
N ASP A 71 -21.59 15.41 -13.22
CA ASP A 71 -21.35 16.38 -12.15
C ASP A 71 -21.58 15.76 -10.76
N ASN A 72 -22.75 15.13 -10.58
CA ASN A 72 -23.17 14.56 -9.30
C ASN A 72 -22.30 13.35 -8.95
N PHE A 73 -21.96 12.54 -9.95
CA PHE A 73 -21.10 11.39 -9.75
C PHE A 73 -19.67 11.80 -9.39
N GLU A 74 -19.06 12.77 -10.08
CA GLU A 74 -17.73 13.28 -9.76
C GLU A 74 -17.66 13.84 -8.32
N VAL A 75 -18.58 14.73 -7.98
CA VAL A 75 -18.59 15.36 -6.66
C VAL A 75 -18.89 14.33 -5.56
N GLY A 76 -19.86 13.44 -5.78
CA GLY A 76 -20.23 12.42 -4.80
C GLY A 76 -19.14 11.37 -4.60
N SER A 77 -18.56 10.87 -5.70
CA SER A 77 -17.51 9.85 -5.64
C SER A 77 -16.26 10.38 -4.94
N ALA A 78 -15.86 11.61 -5.22
CA ALA A 78 -14.69 12.19 -4.62
C ALA A 78 -14.90 12.60 -3.15
N ARG A 79 -16.09 13.08 -2.79
CA ARG A 79 -16.46 13.30 -1.38
C ARG A 79 -16.31 12.00 -0.57
N MET A 80 -16.81 10.89 -1.09
CA MET A 80 -16.71 9.59 -0.41
C MET A 80 -15.24 9.14 -0.27
N LEU A 81 -14.41 9.35 -1.30
CA LEU A 81 -12.97 9.07 -1.20
C LEU A 81 -12.29 9.96 -0.16
N ALA A 82 -12.62 11.26 -0.12
CA ALA A 82 -12.08 12.19 0.86
C ALA A 82 -12.46 11.79 2.29
N GLU A 83 -13.73 11.43 2.53
CA GLU A 83 -14.20 10.94 3.83
C GLU A 83 -13.45 9.66 4.26
N PHE A 84 -13.19 8.75 3.32
CA PHE A 84 -12.38 7.55 3.57
C PHE A 84 -10.93 7.88 3.92
N MET A 85 -10.30 8.79 3.17
CA MET A 85 -8.91 9.22 3.40
C MET A 85 -8.76 9.91 4.75
N ASP A 86 -9.68 10.81 5.10
CA ASP A 86 -9.71 11.53 6.38
C ASP A 86 -9.90 10.55 7.55
N THR A 87 -10.86 9.63 7.44
CA THR A 87 -11.12 8.61 8.47
C THR A 87 -9.94 7.66 8.62
N SER A 88 -9.35 7.23 7.51
CA SER A 88 -8.21 6.31 7.52
C SER A 88 -7.00 6.92 8.21
N GLU A 89 -6.68 8.18 7.90
CA GLU A 89 -5.60 8.89 8.61
C GLU A 89 -5.88 8.97 10.11
N GLU A 90 -7.08 9.41 10.51
CA GLU A 90 -7.40 9.59 11.91
C GLU A 90 -7.27 8.28 12.71
N GLN A 91 -7.83 7.18 12.18
CA GLN A 91 -7.80 5.89 12.87
C GLN A 91 -6.39 5.28 12.88
N LEU A 92 -5.64 5.36 11.77
CA LEU A 92 -4.27 4.86 11.72
C LEU A 92 -3.34 5.68 12.63
N THR A 93 -3.51 7.00 12.71
CA THR A 93 -2.80 7.85 13.67
C THR A 93 -3.07 7.43 15.11
N LYS A 94 -4.33 7.10 15.46
CA LYS A 94 -4.69 6.57 16.79
C LYS A 94 -3.99 5.24 17.07
N ILE A 95 -4.03 4.32 16.10
CA ILE A 95 -3.38 3.00 16.18
C ILE A 95 -1.87 3.15 16.39
N MET A 96 -1.19 3.99 15.59
CA MET A 96 0.25 4.22 15.71
C MET A 96 0.63 4.85 17.06
N ASN A 97 -0.14 5.84 17.52
CA ASN A 97 0.07 6.43 18.85
C ASN A 97 -0.07 5.40 19.96
N GLN A 98 -1.00 4.45 19.82
CA GLN A 98 -1.16 3.36 20.77
C GLN A 98 -0.05 2.32 20.65
N MET A 99 0.42 2.00 19.45
CA MET A 99 1.56 1.11 19.21
C MET A 99 2.82 1.61 19.94
N MET A 100 3.11 2.91 19.86
CA MET A 100 4.24 3.51 20.58
C MET A 100 4.11 3.43 22.10
N LYS A 101 2.88 3.41 22.64
CA LYS A 101 2.65 3.16 24.07
C LYS A 101 2.84 1.68 24.41
N ASN A 102 2.28 0.80 23.59
CA ASN A 102 2.36 -0.66 23.75
C ASN A 102 3.82 -1.14 23.73
N ALA A 103 4.66 -0.54 22.89
CA ALA A 103 6.11 -0.80 22.85
C ALA A 103 6.79 -0.64 24.22
N LYS A 104 6.38 0.36 25.00
CA LYS A 104 6.90 0.56 26.37
C LYS A 104 6.35 -0.48 27.35
N ILE A 105 5.12 -0.94 27.14
CA ILE A 105 4.47 -1.96 27.99
C ILE A 105 5.18 -3.30 27.84
N VAL A 106 5.54 -3.69 26.61
CA VAL A 106 6.24 -4.95 26.35
C VAL A 106 7.73 -4.90 26.65
N GLY A 107 8.22 -3.76 27.14
CA GLY A 107 9.59 -3.61 27.65
C GLY A 107 10.65 -3.48 26.57
N LEU A 108 10.34 -2.89 25.41
CA LEU A 108 11.37 -2.58 24.41
C LEU A 108 12.42 -1.61 24.99
N ASP A 109 13.69 -1.88 24.70
CA ASP A 109 14.81 -1.04 25.12
C ASP A 109 14.92 0.25 24.28
N GLU A 110 15.85 1.14 24.65
CA GLU A 110 16.02 2.43 23.97
C GLU A 110 16.40 2.31 22.48
N VAL A 111 17.20 1.30 22.13
CA VAL A 111 17.62 1.05 20.74
C VAL A 111 16.43 0.55 19.93
N GLN A 112 15.68 -0.41 20.46
CA GLN A 112 14.46 -0.95 19.85
C GLN A 112 13.39 0.13 19.69
N LEU A 113 13.19 0.98 20.71
CA LEU A 113 12.27 2.12 20.64
C LEU A 113 12.68 3.14 19.58
N ALA A 114 13.98 3.41 19.42
CA ALA A 114 14.47 4.29 18.36
C ALA A 114 14.19 3.70 16.97
N ARG A 115 14.40 2.39 16.77
CA ARG A 115 14.06 1.71 15.50
C ARG A 115 12.56 1.67 15.22
N LEU A 116 11.75 1.53 16.26
CA LEU A 116 10.30 1.64 16.12
C LEU A 116 9.86 3.08 15.78
N ALA A 117 10.53 4.09 16.33
CA ALA A 117 10.25 5.48 16.00
C ALA A 117 10.57 5.81 14.53
N ASP A 118 11.61 5.20 13.94
CA ASP A 118 11.88 5.30 12.51
C ASP A 118 10.68 4.78 11.68
N LEU A 119 10.12 3.62 12.07
CA LEU A 119 8.93 3.04 11.45
C LEU A 119 7.67 3.90 11.59
N ASP A 120 7.42 4.42 12.80
CA ASP A 120 6.31 5.34 13.08
C ASP A 120 6.44 6.62 12.22
N SER A 121 7.64 7.19 12.13
CA SER A 121 7.90 8.38 11.31
C SER A 121 7.58 8.15 9.83
N ILE A 122 8.02 7.01 9.26
CA ILE A 122 7.72 6.66 7.86
C ILE A 122 6.22 6.45 7.65
N SER A 123 5.55 5.76 8.58
CA SER A 123 4.12 5.52 8.50
C SER A 123 3.33 6.84 8.56
N ARG A 124 3.78 7.81 9.37
CA ARG A 124 3.22 9.18 9.37
C ARG A 124 3.45 9.94 8.08
N LEU A 125 4.60 9.77 7.42
CA LEU A 125 4.84 10.35 6.09
C LEU A 125 3.85 9.79 5.06
N GLU A 126 3.55 8.49 5.13
CA GLU A 126 2.56 7.84 4.26
C GLU A 126 1.15 8.40 4.51
N LEU A 127 0.74 8.57 5.76
CA LEU A 127 -0.54 9.21 6.11
C LEU A 127 -0.61 10.69 5.68
N ASN A 128 0.48 11.44 5.86
CA ASN A 128 0.56 12.82 5.40
C ASN A 128 0.46 12.91 3.87
N ASN A 129 1.01 11.95 3.14
CA ASN A 129 0.87 11.87 1.68
C ASN A 129 -0.59 11.67 1.26
N ILE A 130 -1.34 10.83 2.00
CA ILE A 130 -2.79 10.67 1.81
C ILE A 130 -3.49 12.02 2.00
N LEU A 131 -3.29 12.71 3.13
CA LEU A 131 -3.96 13.98 3.40
C LEU A 131 -3.58 15.10 2.42
N ALA A 132 -2.30 15.20 2.06
CA ALA A 132 -1.83 16.19 1.09
C ALA A 132 -2.48 15.95 -0.28
N THR A 133 -2.58 14.70 -0.70
CA THR A 133 -3.24 14.29 -1.95
C THR A 133 -4.72 14.64 -1.92
N ARG A 134 -5.43 14.26 -0.84
CA ARG A 134 -6.84 14.60 -0.62
C ARG A 134 -7.08 16.11 -0.72
N THR A 135 -6.21 16.91 -0.10
CA THR A 135 -6.30 18.37 -0.12
C THR A 135 -6.17 18.93 -1.53
N LYS A 136 -5.13 18.51 -2.27
CA LYS A 136 -4.91 18.93 -3.67
C LYS A 136 -6.07 18.54 -4.59
N ILE A 137 -6.65 17.35 -4.40
CA ILE A 137 -7.84 16.89 -5.17
C ILE A 137 -9.07 17.73 -4.84
N ALA A 138 -9.32 18.02 -3.56
CA ALA A 138 -10.45 18.84 -3.14
C ALA A 138 -10.40 20.27 -3.74
N GLU A 139 -9.20 20.85 -3.90
CA GLU A 139 -9.02 22.15 -4.55
C GLU A 139 -9.48 22.14 -6.02
N ILE A 140 -9.12 21.07 -6.76
CA ILE A 140 -9.56 20.88 -8.15
C ILE A 140 -11.08 20.73 -8.19
N GLU A 141 -11.65 19.93 -7.30
CA GLU A 141 -13.08 19.60 -7.29
C GLU A 141 -13.96 20.76 -6.87
N ALA A 142 -13.45 21.66 -6.03
CA ALA A 142 -14.12 22.91 -5.68
C ALA A 142 -14.38 23.81 -6.90
N ILE A 143 -13.66 23.62 -8.01
CA ILE A 143 -13.87 24.34 -9.27
C ILE A 143 -15.16 23.89 -9.96
N ILE A 144 -15.49 22.59 -9.90
CA ILE A 144 -16.64 21.99 -10.60
C ILE A 144 -17.93 22.75 -10.30
N PRO A 145 -18.41 22.86 -9.04
CA PRO A 145 -19.68 23.55 -8.76
C PRO A 145 -19.64 25.05 -9.09
N ARG A 146 -18.45 25.68 -9.10
CA ARG A 146 -18.28 27.11 -9.39
C ARG A 146 -18.27 27.42 -10.89
N THR A 147 -17.91 26.46 -11.74
CA THR A 147 -17.93 26.63 -13.19
C THR A 147 -19.37 26.49 -13.72
N PRO A 148 -19.91 27.43 -14.52
CA PRO A 148 -21.23 27.27 -15.15
C PRO A 148 -21.34 25.98 -15.98
N LYS A 149 -22.44 25.22 -15.86
CA LYS A 149 -22.62 23.92 -16.56
C LYS A 149 -22.33 23.99 -18.06
N LYS A 150 -22.75 25.07 -18.74
CA LYS A 150 -22.50 25.32 -20.17
C LYS A 150 -21.01 25.40 -20.57
N LEU A 151 -20.12 25.64 -19.61
CA LEU A 151 -18.66 25.73 -19.82
C LEU A 151 -17.95 24.41 -19.46
N ARG A 152 -18.64 23.44 -18.86
CA ARG A 152 -18.09 22.12 -18.48
C ARG A 152 -18.10 21.15 -19.67
N ASN A 153 -17.49 21.56 -20.76
CA ASN A 153 -17.35 20.76 -21.98
C ASN A 153 -16.18 19.75 -21.88
N ASP A 154 -15.93 19.00 -22.95
CA ASP A 154 -14.86 17.98 -22.98
C ASP A 154 -13.48 18.53 -22.62
N ARG A 155 -13.19 19.78 -23.00
CA ARG A 155 -11.92 20.44 -22.66
C ARG A 155 -11.81 20.67 -21.16
N PHE A 156 -12.87 21.15 -20.52
CA PHE A 156 -12.92 21.31 -19.06
C PHE A 156 -12.65 19.97 -18.35
N TRP A 157 -13.36 18.91 -18.73
CA TRP A 157 -13.18 17.59 -18.11
C TRP A 157 -11.82 16.96 -18.38
N THR A 158 -11.25 17.22 -19.56
CA THR A 158 -9.90 16.75 -19.89
C THR A 158 -8.85 17.47 -19.05
N GLN A 159 -8.98 18.77 -18.84
CA GLN A 159 -8.10 19.52 -17.95
C GLN A 159 -8.18 19.01 -16.50
N GLN A 160 -9.39 18.78 -15.99
CA GLN A 160 -9.60 18.23 -14.66
C GLN A 160 -8.91 16.86 -14.51
N ARG A 161 -9.08 15.95 -15.47
CA ARG A 161 -8.41 14.64 -15.47
C ARG A 161 -6.89 14.76 -15.48
N GLN A 162 -6.33 15.64 -16.31
CA GLN A 162 -4.88 15.85 -16.39
C GLN A 162 -4.30 16.37 -15.07
N GLN A 163 -4.97 17.33 -14.43
CA GLN A 163 -4.53 17.85 -13.14
C GLN A 163 -4.61 16.77 -12.05
N LYS A 164 -5.73 16.04 -11.95
CA LYS A 164 -5.87 14.93 -11.01
C LYS A 164 -4.82 13.84 -11.27
N ALA A 165 -4.54 13.49 -12.53
CA ALA A 165 -3.52 12.50 -12.88
C ALA A 165 -2.15 12.87 -12.33
N SER A 166 -1.68 14.11 -12.50
CA SER A 166 -0.38 14.54 -11.97
C SER A 166 -0.28 14.45 -10.44
N ILE A 167 -1.38 14.75 -9.72
CA ILE A 167 -1.42 14.64 -8.26
C ILE A 167 -1.32 13.18 -7.83
N TRP A 168 -2.03 12.30 -8.54
CA TRP A 168 -1.99 10.88 -8.26
C TRP A 168 -0.65 10.23 -8.62
N ASP A 169 -0.01 10.66 -9.70
CA ASP A 169 1.34 10.21 -10.07
C ASP A 169 2.35 10.55 -8.97
N GLU A 170 2.24 11.76 -8.39
CA GLU A 170 3.04 12.18 -7.23
C GLU A 170 2.74 11.30 -6.00
N TYR A 171 1.46 11.09 -5.69
CA TYR A 171 1.03 10.22 -4.58
C TYR A 171 1.59 8.80 -4.73
N ASP A 172 1.43 8.19 -5.89
CA ASP A 172 1.85 6.82 -6.18
C ASP A 172 3.38 6.69 -6.10
N SER A 173 4.11 7.72 -6.57
CA SER A 173 5.58 7.79 -6.46
C SER A 173 6.05 7.85 -5.01
N LEU A 174 5.46 8.73 -4.20
CA LEU A 174 5.78 8.87 -2.78
C LEU A 174 5.39 7.63 -1.98
N SER A 175 4.21 7.06 -2.25
CA SER A 175 3.72 5.83 -1.61
C SER A 175 4.71 4.67 -1.80
N ARG A 176 5.17 4.44 -3.03
CA ARG A 176 6.21 3.43 -3.32
C ARG A 176 7.50 3.68 -2.56
N ARG A 177 7.95 4.93 -2.50
CA ARG A 177 9.16 5.31 -1.75
C ARG A 177 8.99 5.02 -0.25
N PHE A 178 7.87 5.41 0.36
CA PHE A 178 7.62 5.15 1.78
C PHE A 178 7.48 3.66 2.06
N LYS A 179 6.88 2.88 1.17
CA LYS A 179 6.82 1.42 1.26
C LYS A 179 8.22 0.79 1.30
N SER A 180 9.14 1.17 0.40
CA SER A 180 10.53 0.69 0.43
C SER A 180 11.23 1.06 1.75
N MET A 181 11.11 2.34 2.17
CA MET A 181 11.68 2.79 3.45
C MET A 181 11.13 2.02 4.65
N ARG A 182 9.82 1.73 4.67
CA ARG A 182 9.14 0.98 5.73
C ARG A 182 9.60 -0.47 5.76
N LEU A 183 9.72 -1.14 4.61
CA LEU A 183 10.26 -2.50 4.52
C LEU A 183 11.69 -2.58 5.07
N ALA A 184 12.55 -1.65 4.67
CA ALA A 184 13.93 -1.59 5.19
C ALA A 184 13.97 -1.35 6.71
N SER A 185 13.18 -0.38 7.20
CA SER A 185 13.11 -0.07 8.64
C SER A 185 12.49 -1.20 9.46
N SER A 186 11.54 -1.95 8.89
CA SER A 186 10.92 -3.11 9.52
C SER A 186 11.94 -4.22 9.76
N ARG A 187 12.83 -4.46 8.79
CA ARG A 187 13.93 -5.43 8.96
C ARG A 187 14.92 -5.01 10.03
N ASN A 188 15.26 -3.72 10.09
CA ASN A 188 16.13 -3.18 11.13
C ASN A 188 15.50 -3.34 12.52
N PHE A 189 14.19 -3.09 12.64
CA PHE A 189 13.46 -3.30 13.88
C PHE A 189 13.41 -4.79 14.28
N LEU A 190 13.02 -5.69 13.37
CA LEU A 190 12.95 -7.13 13.64
C LEU A 190 14.29 -7.70 14.10
N THR A 191 15.37 -7.30 13.44
CA THR A 191 16.74 -7.67 13.86
C THR A 191 17.03 -7.19 15.29
N SER A 192 16.57 -6.00 15.68
CA SER A 192 16.83 -5.45 17.02
C SER A 192 16.09 -6.17 18.16
N VAL A 193 15.05 -6.94 17.85
CA VAL A 193 14.29 -7.75 18.81
C VAL A 193 14.58 -9.25 18.65
N ASP A 194 15.73 -9.60 18.08
CA ASP A 194 16.18 -10.97 17.82
C ASP A 194 15.18 -11.82 17.03
N LYS A 195 14.41 -11.18 16.13
CA LYS A 195 13.50 -11.87 15.22
C LYS A 195 14.12 -11.99 13.85
N SER A 196 14.13 -13.21 13.33
CA SER A 196 14.59 -13.48 11.98
C SER A 196 13.62 -12.86 10.97
N VAL A 197 14.17 -12.02 10.10
CA VAL A 197 13.52 -11.71 8.84
C VAL A 197 13.67 -12.93 7.95
N TYR A 198 12.58 -13.37 7.32
CA TYR A 198 12.69 -14.46 6.36
C TYR A 198 13.61 -14.04 5.20
N VAL A 199 14.74 -14.74 5.08
CA VAL A 199 15.64 -14.69 3.95
C VAL A 199 15.88 -16.13 3.52
N PRO A 200 15.58 -16.50 2.27
CA PRO A 200 15.74 -17.87 1.82
C PRO A 200 17.20 -18.32 1.92
N ASP A 201 17.42 -19.59 2.23
CA ASP A 201 18.76 -20.18 2.25
C ASP A 201 19.35 -20.38 0.87
N PHE A 202 18.48 -20.54 -0.13
CA PHE A 202 18.87 -20.75 -1.49
C PHE A 202 17.84 -20.17 -2.45
N VAL A 203 18.33 -19.40 -3.41
CA VAL A 203 17.63 -19.02 -4.62
C VAL A 203 18.53 -19.46 -5.79
N PRO A 204 18.02 -20.21 -6.78
CA PRO A 204 18.80 -20.59 -7.95
C PRO A 204 19.42 -19.37 -8.64
N ASP A 205 20.62 -19.55 -9.19
CA ASP A 205 21.26 -18.51 -9.99
C ASP A 205 20.41 -18.19 -11.23
N VAL A 206 20.20 -16.90 -11.49
CA VAL A 206 19.51 -16.42 -12.68
C VAL A 206 20.46 -16.53 -13.88
N VAL A 207 20.48 -17.70 -14.53
CA VAL A 207 21.25 -17.95 -15.75
C VAL A 207 20.35 -17.69 -16.96
N GLY A 208 20.43 -16.47 -17.50
CA GLY A 208 19.58 -16.02 -18.60
C GLY A 208 18.41 -15.16 -18.09
N GLU A 209 17.21 -15.73 -18.01
CA GLU A 209 15.98 -15.01 -17.68
C GLU A 209 15.51 -15.28 -16.25
N LEU A 210 15.03 -14.23 -15.57
CA LEU A 210 14.32 -14.37 -14.31
C LEU A 210 12.97 -15.05 -14.57
N THR A 211 12.57 -15.98 -13.70
CA THR A 211 11.36 -16.79 -13.89
C THR A 211 10.53 -16.83 -12.61
N PRO A 212 9.23 -17.19 -12.67
CA PRO A 212 8.40 -17.37 -11.49
C PRO A 212 9.01 -18.34 -10.48
N ASN A 213 9.76 -19.36 -10.93
CA ASN A 213 10.42 -20.30 -10.02
C ASN A 213 11.45 -19.59 -9.13
N HIS A 214 12.25 -18.67 -9.68
CA HIS A 214 13.19 -17.88 -8.87
C HIS A 214 12.48 -17.07 -7.78
N LEU A 215 11.33 -16.47 -8.11
CA LEU A 215 10.52 -15.74 -7.13
C LEU A 215 9.92 -16.68 -6.09
N ALA A 216 9.48 -17.89 -6.47
CA ALA A 216 8.96 -18.88 -5.54
C ALA A 216 10.00 -19.24 -4.46
N TYR A 217 11.25 -19.49 -4.86
CA TYR A 217 12.38 -19.65 -3.93
C TYR A 217 12.63 -18.40 -3.11
N LEU A 218 12.62 -17.21 -3.72
CA LEU A 218 12.86 -15.94 -3.04
C LEU A 218 11.87 -15.70 -1.87
N TYR A 219 10.62 -16.14 -2.05
CA TYR A 219 9.55 -16.01 -1.07
C TYR A 219 9.32 -17.27 -0.21
N GLY A 220 10.06 -18.35 -0.43
CA GLY A 220 9.87 -19.60 0.30
C GLY A 220 8.51 -20.26 0.09
N CYS A 221 7.91 -20.08 -1.09
CA CYS A 221 6.58 -20.55 -1.42
C CYS A 221 6.62 -21.51 -2.61
N THR A 222 5.52 -22.25 -2.83
CA THR A 222 5.37 -23.06 -4.04
C THR A 222 5.01 -22.17 -5.23
N GLY A 223 5.23 -22.66 -6.46
CA GLY A 223 4.83 -21.93 -7.67
C GLY A 223 3.35 -21.53 -7.66
N ASP A 224 2.47 -22.45 -7.22
CA ASP A 224 1.03 -22.20 -7.10
C ASP A 224 0.70 -21.14 -6.04
N ASP A 225 1.43 -21.11 -4.93
CA ASP A 225 1.25 -20.11 -3.87
C ASP A 225 1.78 -18.73 -4.28
N LEU A 226 2.78 -18.67 -5.16
CA LEU A 226 3.30 -17.40 -5.69
C LEU A 226 2.22 -16.65 -6.49
N TYR A 227 1.42 -17.35 -7.31
CA TYR A 227 0.28 -16.75 -8.01
C TYR A 227 -0.81 -16.26 -7.04
N ARG A 228 -0.97 -16.92 -5.90
CA ARG A 228 -1.83 -16.45 -4.81
C ARG A 228 -1.24 -15.23 -4.11
N GLY A 229 0.09 -15.12 -3.99
CA GLY A 229 0.80 -13.96 -3.46
C GLY A 229 0.65 -12.70 -4.31
N LEU A 230 0.48 -12.83 -5.64
CA LEU A 230 0.09 -11.70 -6.51
C LEU A 230 -1.31 -11.16 -6.20
N THR A 231 -2.15 -12.00 -5.61
CA THR A 231 -3.59 -11.74 -5.48
C THR A 231 -4.06 -11.68 -4.03
N ARG A 232 -3.23 -11.90 -3.00
CA ARG A 232 -3.67 -11.89 -1.59
C ARG A 232 -2.78 -11.05 -0.70
N ILE A 233 -3.39 -10.07 -0.02
CA ILE A 233 -2.86 -9.48 1.22
C ILE A 233 -3.76 -9.90 2.36
N GLN A 234 -3.20 -10.69 3.26
CA GLN A 234 -3.72 -11.22 4.54
C GLN A 234 -5.12 -11.84 4.53
N HIS A 235 -6.18 -11.23 3.98
CA HIS A 235 -7.51 -11.82 3.77
C HIS A 235 -8.29 -11.26 2.57
N GLN A 236 -7.72 -10.35 1.78
CA GLN A 236 -8.41 -9.70 0.65
C GLN A 236 -7.73 -10.07 -0.67
N THR A 237 -8.54 -10.36 -1.70
CA THR A 237 -8.03 -10.65 -3.02
C THR A 237 -7.75 -9.34 -3.77
N THR A 238 -6.62 -8.70 -3.53
CA THR A 238 -6.18 -7.52 -4.28
C THR A 238 -5.00 -7.88 -5.17
N ILE A 239 -5.07 -7.49 -6.44
CA ILE A 239 -3.96 -7.64 -7.38
C ILE A 239 -2.98 -6.52 -7.11
N ARG A 240 -1.76 -6.85 -6.67
CA ARG A 240 -0.74 -5.82 -6.42
C ARG A 240 -0.34 -5.16 -7.76
N PRO A 241 -0.30 -3.81 -7.87
CA PRO A 241 0.17 -3.16 -9.08
C PRO A 241 1.60 -3.59 -9.46
N ARG A 242 1.91 -3.68 -10.77
CA ARG A 242 3.22 -4.09 -11.29
C ARG A 242 4.39 -3.36 -10.63
N ALA A 243 4.30 -2.04 -10.52
CA ALA A 243 5.36 -1.22 -9.92
C ALA A 243 5.61 -1.58 -8.44
N ASP A 244 4.54 -1.83 -7.68
CA ASP A 244 4.63 -2.20 -6.27
C ASP A 244 5.17 -3.62 -6.09
N PHE A 245 4.81 -4.52 -7.00
CA PHE A 245 5.39 -5.86 -7.06
C PHE A 245 6.89 -5.82 -7.34
N ILE A 246 7.33 -4.96 -8.27
CA ILE A 246 8.75 -4.76 -8.57
C ILE A 246 9.50 -4.29 -7.33
N VAL A 247 9.03 -3.22 -6.68
CA VAL A 247 9.67 -2.68 -5.47
C VAL A 247 9.76 -3.76 -4.39
N HIS A 248 8.66 -4.44 -4.09
CA HIS A 248 8.65 -5.45 -3.03
C HIS A 248 9.61 -6.61 -3.31
N THR A 249 9.60 -7.12 -4.55
CA THR A 249 10.46 -8.23 -4.97
C THR A 249 11.92 -7.83 -4.96
N LYS A 250 12.25 -6.62 -5.43
CA LYS A 250 13.61 -6.08 -5.41
C LYS A 250 14.13 -5.92 -3.99
N GLU A 251 13.30 -5.44 -3.06
CA GLU A 251 13.66 -5.34 -1.65
C GLU A 251 13.91 -6.72 -1.02
N GLN A 252 13.13 -7.74 -1.38
CA GLN A 252 13.36 -9.11 -0.92
C GLN A 252 14.64 -9.71 -1.52
N ALA A 253 14.88 -9.48 -2.81
CA ALA A 253 16.09 -9.90 -3.50
C ALA A 253 17.34 -9.21 -2.93
N ASN A 254 17.26 -7.92 -2.56
CA ASN A 254 18.36 -7.20 -1.91
C ASN A 254 18.71 -7.81 -0.55
N ALA A 255 17.70 -8.19 0.25
CA ALA A 255 17.93 -8.85 1.54
C ALA A 255 18.65 -10.20 1.36
N TYR A 256 18.27 -10.97 0.34
CA TYR A 256 18.98 -12.20 -0.02
C TYR A 256 20.41 -11.92 -0.52
N ALA A 257 20.58 -10.97 -1.43
CA ALA A 257 21.86 -10.63 -2.04
C ALA A 257 22.90 -10.12 -1.03
N ALA A 258 22.44 -9.43 0.02
CA ALA A 258 23.30 -8.94 1.10
C ALA A 258 24.09 -10.06 1.79
N ARG A 259 23.56 -11.29 1.86
CA ARG A 259 24.28 -12.48 2.40
C ARG A 259 25.57 -12.78 1.64
N PHE A 260 25.67 -12.34 0.39
CA PHE A 260 26.78 -12.59 -0.51
C PHE A 260 27.58 -11.32 -0.83
N GLY A 261 27.29 -10.21 -0.15
CA GLY A 261 27.90 -8.90 -0.45
C GLY A 261 27.55 -8.38 -1.86
N LYS A 262 26.37 -8.74 -2.38
CA LYS A 262 25.87 -8.34 -3.70
C LYS A 262 24.60 -7.50 -3.60
N THR A 263 24.19 -6.90 -4.72
CA THR A 263 22.86 -6.28 -4.90
C THR A 263 21.91 -7.24 -5.61
N ALA A 264 20.59 -6.98 -5.53
CA ALA A 264 19.57 -7.70 -6.30
C ALA A 264 19.89 -7.73 -7.80
N GLU A 265 20.30 -6.58 -8.35
CA GLU A 265 20.64 -6.44 -9.77
C GLU A 265 21.83 -7.32 -10.17
N GLN A 266 22.85 -7.43 -9.30
CA GLN A 266 23.99 -8.33 -9.51
C GLN A 266 23.61 -9.83 -9.46
N LEU A 267 22.42 -10.15 -8.95
CA LEU A 267 21.84 -11.49 -8.98
C LEU A 267 20.81 -11.68 -10.11
N GLY A 268 20.63 -10.70 -11.00
CA GLY A 268 19.67 -10.76 -12.11
C GLY A 268 18.25 -10.30 -11.77
N PHE A 269 18.01 -9.73 -10.58
CA PHE A 269 16.71 -9.17 -10.17
C PHE A 269 16.61 -7.68 -10.52
N THR A 270 16.63 -7.35 -11.82
CA THR A 270 16.41 -5.98 -12.30
C THR A 270 14.91 -5.64 -12.32
N ASP A 271 14.58 -4.35 -12.37
CA ASP A 271 13.19 -3.88 -12.41
C ASP A 271 12.45 -4.42 -13.65
N GLU A 272 13.16 -4.46 -14.78
CA GLU A 272 12.67 -5.02 -16.04
C GLU A 272 12.38 -6.51 -15.90
N ALA A 273 13.34 -7.30 -15.42
CA ALA A 273 13.21 -8.74 -15.29
C ALA A 273 12.10 -9.14 -14.31
N ILE A 274 11.99 -8.45 -13.16
CA ILE A 274 10.89 -8.67 -12.20
C ILE A 274 9.55 -8.32 -12.84
N GLY A 275 9.51 -7.22 -13.60
CA GLY A 275 8.32 -6.79 -14.30
C GLY A 275 7.86 -7.78 -15.39
N GLU A 276 8.79 -8.39 -16.11
CA GLU A 276 8.49 -9.45 -17.08
C GLU A 276 7.90 -10.69 -16.40
N VAL A 277 8.44 -11.09 -15.24
CA VAL A 277 7.86 -12.19 -14.45
C VAL A 277 6.45 -11.83 -13.97
N TYR A 278 6.20 -10.60 -13.52
CA TYR A 278 4.86 -10.14 -13.17
C TYR A 278 3.90 -10.28 -14.36
N ASP A 279 4.30 -9.83 -15.54
CA ASP A 279 3.48 -9.89 -16.75
C ASP A 279 3.26 -11.35 -17.21
N GLN A 280 4.26 -12.22 -17.08
CA GLN A 280 4.15 -13.66 -17.35
C GLN A 280 3.15 -14.30 -16.39
N MET A 281 3.24 -14.00 -15.10
CA MET A 281 2.34 -14.57 -14.12
C MET A 281 0.90 -14.11 -14.35
N TRP A 282 0.71 -12.88 -14.80
CA TRP A 282 -0.60 -12.34 -15.15
C TRP A 282 -1.24 -13.03 -16.38
N ARG A 283 -0.44 -13.39 -17.39
CA ARG A 283 -0.92 -14.11 -18.58
C ARG A 283 -1.37 -15.55 -18.27
N ASN A 284 -0.89 -16.12 -17.16
CA ASN A 284 -1.17 -17.50 -16.77
C ASN A 284 -2.33 -17.62 -15.74
N LEU A 285 -2.93 -16.50 -15.32
CA LEU A 285 -4.13 -16.43 -14.46
C LEU A 285 -5.42 -16.51 -15.30
#